data_AF-A0A1G6G4D2-F1
#
_entry.id   AF-A0A1G6G4D2-F1
#
_cell.length_a   1.000
_cell.length_b   1.000
_cell.length_c   1.000
_cell.angle_alpha   90.00
_cell.angle_beta   90.00
_cell.angle_gamma   90.00
#
_symmetry.space_group_name_H-M   'P 1'
#
loop_
_entity.id
_entity.type
_entity.pdbx_description
1 polymer ?
#
loop_
_entity_poly.entity_id
_entity_poly.type
_entity_poly.pdbx_seq_one_letter_code
_entity_poly.pdbx_strand_id
1 'polypeptide(L)'
;MLQIFLDNFMALAPMQLPSLINREWMEEPEIYDEYVLLTFNLPTSHTLDDIMDMFEEQMELIPLYHKVSSGYTTYGHSCCAYSNPDFGHMYKINATTNGKGMISTVHVTIYDSSEFMYGDLCNDIKLNSTTGYFKFRREKAEILANFF
;
A
#
# COMPACT_ATOMS: atom_id res chain seq x y z
N MET A 1 -1.32 18.47 -11.49
CA MET A 1 -0.18 18.02 -10.66
C MET A 1 -0.28 16.52 -10.42
N LEU A 2 -1.41 16.03 -9.89
CA LEU A 2 -1.66 14.58 -9.70
C LEU A 2 -1.47 13.71 -10.95
N GLN A 3 -1.86 14.17 -12.14
CA GLN A 3 -1.58 13.43 -13.39
C GLN A 3 -0.09 13.18 -13.60
N ILE A 4 0.77 14.16 -13.29
CA ILE A 4 2.22 14.02 -13.42
C ILE A 4 2.75 12.98 -12.41
N PHE A 5 2.20 12.98 -11.19
CA PHE A 5 2.57 11.98 -10.18
C PHE A 5 2.13 10.57 -10.55
N LEU A 6 0.93 10.43 -11.13
CA LEU A 6 0.46 9.17 -11.72
C LEU A 6 1.37 8.70 -12.86
N ASP A 7 1.71 9.59 -13.79
CA ASP A 7 2.58 9.25 -14.92
C ASP A 7 3.97 8.82 -14.46
N ASN A 8 4.55 9.54 -13.48
CA ASN A 8 5.84 9.21 -12.87
C ASN A 8 5.79 7.86 -12.13
N PHE A 9 4.75 7.62 -11.35
CA PHE A 9 4.54 6.34 -10.66
C PHE A 9 4.48 5.18 -11.67
N MET A 10 3.68 5.34 -12.73
CA MET A 10 3.51 4.30 -13.75
C MET A 10 4.74 4.12 -14.67
N ALA A 11 5.74 5.00 -14.60
CA ALA A 11 7.01 4.84 -15.28
C ALA A 11 8.00 3.96 -14.52
N LEU A 12 7.90 3.87 -13.18
CA LEU A 12 8.89 3.21 -12.32
C LEU A 12 8.32 2.01 -11.57
N ALA A 13 7.15 2.15 -10.95
CA ALA A 13 6.57 1.13 -10.08
C ALA A 13 6.36 -0.24 -10.76
N PRO A 14 5.98 -0.33 -12.06
CA PRO A 14 5.90 -1.62 -12.74
C PRO A 14 7.24 -2.35 -12.89
N MET A 15 8.36 -1.63 -12.84
CA MET A 15 9.69 -2.25 -12.89
C MET A 15 10.15 -2.72 -11.52
N GLN A 16 9.75 -2.03 -10.45
CA GLN A 16 10.07 -2.37 -9.06
C GLN A 16 9.20 -3.51 -8.52
N LEU A 17 7.89 -3.48 -8.82
CA LEU A 17 6.90 -4.45 -8.36
C LEU A 17 6.09 -5.04 -9.53
N PRO A 18 6.73 -5.75 -10.49
CA PRO A 18 6.07 -6.25 -11.69
C PRO A 18 4.94 -7.25 -11.39
N SER A 19 5.01 -7.93 -10.25
CA SER A 19 3.99 -8.89 -9.79
C SER A 19 2.81 -8.24 -9.08
N LEU A 20 2.82 -6.92 -8.84
CA LEU A 20 1.71 -6.20 -8.19
C LEU A 20 1.19 -5.01 -9.02
N ILE A 21 2.06 -4.36 -9.79
CA ILE A 21 1.77 -3.10 -10.47
C ILE A 21 2.04 -3.26 -11.97
N ASN A 22 0.99 -3.29 -12.80
CA ASN A 22 1.13 -3.16 -14.24
C ASN A 22 -0.21 -2.73 -14.88
N ARG A 23 -0.09 -1.95 -15.98
CA ARG A 23 -1.22 -1.31 -16.68
C ARG A 23 -2.25 -2.27 -17.26
N GLU A 24 -1.88 -3.50 -17.62
CA GLU A 24 -2.80 -4.44 -18.30
C GLU A 24 -3.97 -4.90 -17.40
N TRP A 25 -3.84 -4.72 -16.09
CA TRP A 25 -4.74 -5.21 -15.05
C TRP A 25 -5.06 -4.11 -14.02
N MET A 26 -4.75 -2.87 -14.36
CA MET A 26 -5.16 -1.69 -13.63
C MET A 26 -6.55 -1.26 -14.10
N GLU A 27 -7.44 -0.97 -13.17
CA GLU A 27 -8.72 -0.32 -13.47
C GLU A 27 -8.51 1.15 -13.89
N GLU A 28 -9.57 1.82 -14.33
CA GLU A 28 -9.50 3.26 -14.59
C GLU A 28 -9.13 4.02 -13.30
N PRO A 29 -8.13 4.93 -13.33
CA PRO A 29 -7.75 5.70 -12.15
C PRO A 29 -8.90 6.54 -11.59
N GLU A 30 -9.11 6.48 -10.28
CA GLU A 30 -10.02 7.37 -9.57
C GLU A 30 -9.25 8.60 -9.08
N ILE A 31 -9.52 9.76 -9.68
CA ILE A 31 -8.79 11.00 -9.38
C ILE A 31 -9.62 11.87 -8.44
N TYR A 32 -9.06 12.19 -7.28
CA TYR A 32 -9.60 13.11 -6.29
C TYR A 32 -8.77 14.40 -6.26
N ASP A 33 -9.17 15.38 -5.44
CA ASP A 33 -8.46 16.67 -5.37
C ASP A 33 -7.03 16.53 -4.81
N GLU A 34 -6.83 15.65 -3.83
CA GLU A 34 -5.58 15.53 -3.04
C GLU A 34 -4.83 14.21 -3.33
N TYR A 35 -5.48 13.23 -3.98
CA TYR A 35 -4.88 11.93 -4.24
C TYR A 35 -5.48 11.23 -5.47
N VAL A 36 -4.78 10.22 -5.98
CA VAL A 36 -5.28 9.28 -6.99
C VAL A 36 -5.34 7.89 -6.38
N LEU A 37 -6.46 7.19 -6.55
CA LEU A 37 -6.62 5.79 -6.18
C LEU A 37 -6.54 4.92 -7.43
N LEU A 38 -5.68 3.91 -7.37
CA LEU A 38 -5.51 2.90 -8.40
C LEU A 38 -5.88 1.53 -7.81
N THR A 39 -6.56 0.73 -8.62
CA THR A 39 -6.91 -0.66 -8.29
C THR A 39 -6.28 -1.59 -9.31
N PHE A 40 -5.52 -2.58 -8.84
CA PHE A 40 -4.88 -3.59 -9.69
C PHE A 40 -5.45 -4.96 -9.39
N ASN A 41 -5.99 -5.63 -10.41
CA ASN A 41 -6.62 -6.95 -10.30
C ASN A 41 -5.65 -8.06 -10.70
N LEU A 42 -5.05 -8.74 -9.72
CA LEU A 42 -3.87 -9.56 -9.95
C LEU A 42 -4.17 -10.80 -10.80
N PRO A 43 -3.39 -11.07 -11.88
CA PRO A 43 -3.58 -12.27 -12.70
C PRO A 43 -3.24 -13.54 -11.92
N THR A 44 -2.34 -13.43 -10.93
CA THR A 44 -2.01 -14.48 -9.96
C THR A 44 -2.24 -13.93 -8.57
N SER A 45 -2.92 -14.70 -7.71
CA SER A 45 -3.16 -14.30 -6.32
C SER A 45 -1.96 -14.64 -5.44
N HIS A 46 -1.67 -13.78 -4.48
CA HIS A 46 -0.54 -13.91 -3.56
C HIS A 46 -1.01 -14.16 -2.12
N THR A 47 -0.20 -14.83 -1.31
CA THR A 47 -0.43 -14.82 0.13
C THR A 47 -0.07 -13.44 0.70
N LEU A 48 -0.52 -13.13 1.91
CA LEU A 48 -0.12 -11.87 2.54
C LEU A 48 1.38 -11.85 2.84
N ASP A 49 1.96 -12.97 3.24
CA ASP A 49 3.39 -13.09 3.49
C ASP A 49 4.18 -12.82 2.18
N ASP A 50 3.74 -13.35 1.02
CA ASP A 50 4.36 -13.05 -0.28
C ASP A 50 4.38 -11.54 -0.57
N ILE A 51 3.28 -10.81 -0.27
CA ILE A 51 3.21 -9.36 -0.48
C ILE A 51 4.16 -8.61 0.46
N MET A 52 4.25 -9.04 1.71
CA MET A 52 5.17 -8.45 2.69
C MET A 52 6.63 -8.65 2.28
N ASP A 53 6.99 -9.85 1.82
CA ASP A 53 8.34 -10.15 1.32
C ASP A 53 8.67 -9.23 0.13
N MET A 54 7.73 -9.07 -0.82
CA MET A 54 7.91 -8.14 -1.94
C MET A 54 8.12 -6.69 -1.47
N PHE A 55 7.40 -6.23 -0.45
CA PHE A 55 7.60 -4.89 0.11
C PHE A 55 8.96 -4.73 0.80
N GLU A 56 9.41 -5.73 1.54
CA GLU A 56 10.68 -5.72 2.26
C GLU A 56 11.89 -5.76 1.32
N GLU A 57 11.75 -6.39 0.14
CA GLU A 57 12.78 -6.41 -0.90
C GLU A 57 12.95 -5.06 -1.63
N GLN A 58 11.95 -4.18 -1.60
CA GLN A 58 12.03 -2.87 -2.25
C GLN A 58 12.63 -1.82 -1.31
N MET A 59 13.81 -1.31 -1.67
CA MET A 59 14.50 -0.24 -0.92
C MET A 59 13.67 1.04 -0.77
N GLU A 60 12.82 1.34 -1.74
CA GLU A 60 11.96 2.52 -1.75
C GLU A 60 10.68 2.34 -0.94
N LEU A 61 10.40 1.12 -0.43
CA LEU A 61 9.20 0.85 0.35
C LEU A 61 9.50 0.64 1.82
N ILE A 62 8.60 1.15 2.63
CA ILE A 62 8.62 1.04 4.07
C ILE A 62 7.34 0.30 4.48
N PRO A 63 7.44 -0.97 4.95
CA PRO A 63 6.28 -1.67 5.50
C PRO A 63 5.67 -0.87 6.64
N LEU A 64 4.37 -0.61 6.58
CA LEU A 64 3.60 0.13 7.59
C LEU A 64 3.05 -0.81 8.64
N TYR A 65 2.37 -1.88 8.23
CA TYR A 65 1.78 -2.87 9.12
C TYR A 65 1.50 -4.21 8.43
N HIS A 66 1.39 -5.26 9.25
CA HIS A 66 0.82 -6.56 8.94
C HIS A 66 -0.26 -6.88 9.97
N LYS A 67 -1.53 -6.84 9.54
CA LYS A 67 -2.71 -7.06 10.38
C LYS A 67 -3.29 -8.46 10.18
N VAL A 68 -3.54 -9.14 11.29
CA VAL A 68 -4.33 -10.37 11.35
C VAL A 68 -5.70 -10.04 11.94
N SER A 69 -6.74 -10.14 11.13
CA SER A 69 -8.11 -9.83 11.58
C SER A 69 -8.67 -10.85 12.57
N SER A 70 -8.31 -12.12 12.44
CA SER A 70 -8.68 -13.20 13.38
C SER A 70 -7.75 -14.39 13.20
N GLY A 71 -7.35 -15.05 14.28
CA GLY A 71 -6.58 -16.31 14.19
C GLY A 71 -7.39 -17.51 13.66
N TYR A 72 -8.70 -17.35 13.50
CA TYR A 72 -9.62 -18.42 13.09
C TYR A 72 -10.03 -18.36 11.61
N THR A 73 -9.70 -17.27 10.91
CA THR A 73 -10.11 -17.06 9.51
C THR A 73 -8.93 -16.57 8.71
N THR A 74 -8.78 -17.00 7.46
CA THR A 74 -7.75 -16.48 6.56
C THR A 74 -8.18 -15.18 5.86
N TYR A 75 -9.45 -14.80 5.96
CA TYR A 75 -10.03 -13.59 5.36
C TYR A 75 -9.76 -12.32 6.19
N GLY A 76 -9.69 -11.18 5.49
CA GLY A 76 -9.65 -9.85 6.09
C GLY A 76 -8.31 -9.50 6.74
N HIS A 77 -7.28 -10.35 6.63
CA HIS A 77 -5.90 -9.97 6.93
C HIS A 77 -5.43 -8.94 5.91
N SER A 78 -4.71 -7.93 6.36
CA SER A 78 -4.28 -6.82 5.52
C SER A 78 -2.85 -6.41 5.81
N CYS A 79 -2.17 -5.87 4.81
CA CYS A 79 -0.89 -5.22 4.96
C CYS A 79 -0.87 -3.90 4.20
N CYS A 80 0.08 -3.05 4.58
CA CYS A 80 0.34 -1.80 3.91
C CYS A 80 1.83 -1.52 3.91
N ALA A 81 2.34 -0.95 2.82
CA ALA A 81 3.64 -0.32 2.74
C ALA A 81 3.48 1.05 2.06
N TYR A 82 4.43 1.94 2.31
CA TYR A 82 4.44 3.26 1.71
C TYR A 82 5.82 3.61 1.19
N SER A 83 5.86 4.48 0.18
CA SER A 83 7.12 4.93 -0.40
C SER A 83 7.91 5.76 0.61
N ASN A 84 9.22 5.52 0.68
CA ASN A 84 10.13 6.32 1.46
C ASN A 84 10.18 7.75 0.88
N PRO A 85 9.79 8.79 1.65
CA PRO A 85 9.78 10.17 1.17
C PRO A 85 11.13 10.68 0.65
N ASP A 86 12.25 10.09 1.09
CA ASP A 86 13.60 10.41 0.59
C ASP A 86 13.75 10.22 -0.93
N PHE A 87 12.92 9.36 -1.54
CA PHE A 87 12.95 9.07 -2.98
C PHE A 87 12.00 9.96 -3.79
N GLY A 88 11.27 10.88 -3.15
CA GLY A 88 10.43 11.88 -3.82
C GLY A 88 9.14 11.34 -4.44
N HIS A 89 8.80 10.08 -4.20
CA HIS A 89 7.53 9.48 -4.56
C HIS A 89 6.65 9.39 -3.32
N MET A 90 5.37 9.73 -3.46
CA MET A 90 4.42 9.76 -2.35
C MET A 90 3.25 8.85 -2.69
N TYR A 91 3.35 7.58 -2.29
CA TYR A 91 2.28 6.62 -2.46
C TYR A 91 2.28 5.57 -1.34
N LYS A 92 1.12 4.94 -1.14
CA LYS A 92 1.01 3.70 -0.35
C LYS A 92 0.42 2.59 -1.19
N ILE A 93 0.70 1.36 -0.78
CA ILE A 93 0.11 0.16 -1.33
C ILE A 93 -0.61 -0.56 -0.19
N ASN A 94 -1.90 -0.86 -0.39
CA ASN A 94 -2.71 -1.64 0.52
C ASN A 94 -3.11 -2.96 -0.14
N ALA A 95 -3.03 -4.04 0.63
CA ALA A 95 -3.49 -5.34 0.19
C ALA A 95 -4.29 -6.02 1.28
N THR A 96 -5.38 -6.71 0.89
CA THR A 96 -6.26 -7.42 1.83
C THR A 96 -6.65 -8.78 1.26
N THR A 97 -6.62 -9.79 2.10
CA THR A 97 -7.02 -11.16 1.75
C THR A 97 -8.51 -11.24 1.46
N ASN A 98 -8.85 -11.87 0.34
CA ASN A 98 -10.21 -12.20 -0.08
C ASN A 98 -10.74 -13.42 0.69
N GLY A 99 -11.98 -13.85 0.40
CA GLY A 99 -12.63 -14.95 1.12
C GLY A 99 -11.91 -16.31 1.07
N LYS A 100 -10.88 -16.47 0.22
CA LYS A 100 -10.02 -17.66 0.16
C LYS A 100 -8.71 -17.50 0.94
N GLY A 101 -8.50 -16.36 1.59
CA GLY A 101 -7.24 -16.05 2.28
C GLY A 101 -6.11 -15.58 1.36
N MET A 102 -6.42 -15.22 0.13
CA MET A 102 -5.45 -14.80 -0.88
C MET A 102 -5.67 -13.34 -1.27
N ILE A 103 -4.63 -12.66 -1.70
CA ILE A 103 -4.69 -11.30 -2.23
C ILE A 103 -4.78 -11.40 -3.75
N SER A 104 -5.91 -10.98 -4.30
CA SER A 104 -6.17 -10.91 -5.74
C SER A 104 -6.35 -9.48 -6.22
N THR A 105 -6.25 -8.51 -5.32
CA THR A 105 -6.37 -7.08 -5.62
C THR A 105 -5.45 -6.30 -4.71
N VAL A 106 -4.72 -5.32 -5.27
CA VAL A 106 -3.99 -4.32 -4.48
C VAL A 106 -4.48 -2.92 -4.85
N HIS A 107 -4.46 -2.03 -3.87
CA HIS A 107 -4.82 -0.64 -4.04
C HIS A 107 -3.59 0.24 -3.84
N VAL A 108 -3.38 1.20 -4.74
CA VAL A 108 -2.33 2.20 -4.60
C VAL A 108 -2.98 3.56 -4.44
N THR A 109 -2.57 4.31 -3.42
CA THR A 109 -2.95 5.72 -3.26
C THR A 109 -1.73 6.57 -3.53
N ILE A 110 -1.79 7.47 -4.52
CA ILE A 110 -0.74 8.43 -4.86
C ILE A 110 -1.17 9.79 -4.33
N TYR A 111 -0.33 10.43 -3.52
CA TYR A 111 -0.65 11.68 -2.84
C TYR A 111 -0.05 12.89 -3.55
N ASP A 112 -0.70 14.04 -3.42
CA ASP A 112 -0.16 15.31 -3.90
C ASP A 112 0.95 15.88 -3.00
N SER A 113 1.00 15.47 -1.72
CA SER A 113 1.91 16.01 -0.71
C SER A 113 2.21 15.03 0.42
N SER A 114 3.35 15.26 1.08
CA SER A 114 3.82 14.50 2.22
C SER A 114 2.91 14.64 3.44
N GLU A 115 2.28 15.80 3.63
CA GLU A 115 1.36 16.06 4.75
C GLU A 115 0.11 15.19 4.65
N PHE A 116 -0.50 15.11 3.45
CA PHE A 116 -1.65 14.23 3.20
C PHE A 116 -1.28 12.77 3.35
N MET A 117 -0.14 12.36 2.78
CA MET A 117 0.36 11.00 2.93
C MET A 117 0.55 10.63 4.41
N TYR A 118 1.25 11.43 5.20
CA TYR A 118 1.46 11.18 6.63
C TYR A 118 0.14 11.08 7.39
N GLY A 119 -0.80 12.00 7.13
CA GLY A 119 -2.13 12.01 7.74
C GLY A 119 -2.90 10.73 7.44
N ASP A 120 -2.89 10.29 6.19
CA ASP A 120 -3.57 9.08 5.75
C ASP A 120 -2.92 7.80 6.30
N LEU A 121 -1.59 7.70 6.36
CA LEU A 121 -0.90 6.55 6.99
C LEU A 121 -1.28 6.40 8.47
N CYS A 122 -1.36 7.52 9.20
CA CYS A 122 -1.83 7.53 10.58
C CYS A 122 -3.30 7.07 10.70
N ASN A 123 -4.15 7.53 9.77
CA ASN A 123 -5.56 7.17 9.74
C ASN A 123 -5.75 5.69 9.41
N ASP A 124 -4.99 5.16 8.46
CA ASP A 124 -5.07 3.76 8.03
C ASP A 124 -4.73 2.80 9.17
N ILE A 125 -3.67 3.10 9.94
CA ILE A 125 -3.35 2.38 11.19
C ILE A 125 -4.53 2.43 12.17
N LYS A 126 -5.11 3.61 12.38
CA LYS A 126 -6.20 3.80 13.34
C LYS A 126 -7.43 2.97 12.95
N LEU A 127 -7.81 2.99 11.68
CA LEU A 127 -8.93 2.20 11.14
C LEU A 127 -8.68 0.70 11.33
N ASN A 128 -7.45 0.24 11.03
CA ASN A 128 -7.06 -1.16 11.17
C ASN A 128 -6.84 -1.61 12.62
N SER A 129 -6.76 -0.68 13.58
CA SER A 129 -6.62 -1.00 15.02
C SER A 129 -7.94 -1.39 15.69
N THR A 130 -9.08 -1.22 15.02
CA THR A 130 -10.41 -1.46 15.62
C THR A 130 -10.75 -2.95 15.78
N THR A 131 -10.11 -3.82 15.01
CA THR A 131 -10.39 -5.27 14.97
C THR A 131 -9.11 -6.07 14.77
N GLY A 132 -9.06 -7.29 15.31
CA GLY A 132 -7.89 -8.16 15.19
C GLY A 132 -6.66 -7.63 15.95
N TYR A 133 -5.47 -7.97 15.47
CA TYR A 133 -4.21 -7.48 16.02
C TYR A 133 -3.16 -7.29 14.91
N PHE A 134 -2.13 -6.49 15.19
CA PHE A 134 -0.98 -6.33 14.31
C PHE A 134 0.11 -7.33 14.71
N LYS A 135 0.56 -8.15 13.75
CA LYS A 135 1.83 -8.89 13.90
C LYS A 135 3.02 -7.93 13.89
N PHE A 136 2.91 -6.90 13.05
CA PHE A 136 3.87 -5.82 12.92
C PHE A 136 3.12 -4.52 12.64
N ARG A 137 3.61 -3.41 13.19
CA ARG A 137 3.11 -2.05 12.92
C ARG A 137 4.21 -1.05 13.25
N ARG A 138 4.41 -0.07 12.39
CA ARG A 138 5.27 1.09 12.70
C ARG A 138 4.60 2.05 13.67
N GLU A 139 5.40 2.58 14.57
CA GLU A 139 4.93 3.57 15.53
C GLU A 139 4.81 4.95 14.87
N LYS A 140 3.86 5.76 15.36
CA LYS A 140 3.58 7.08 14.77
C LYS A 140 4.82 7.99 14.73
N ALA A 141 5.71 7.87 15.72
CA ALA A 141 6.97 8.61 15.78
C ALA A 141 7.96 8.17 14.68
N GLU A 142 8.01 6.88 14.36
CA GLU A 142 8.87 6.34 13.30
C GLU A 142 8.36 6.77 11.93
N ILE A 143 7.04 6.75 11.73
CA ILE A 143 6.41 7.25 10.50
C ILE A 143 6.74 8.73 10.33
N LEU A 144 6.54 9.53 11.39
CA LEU A 144 6.83 10.97 11.36
C LEU A 144 8.29 11.24 10.97
N ALA A 145 9.23 10.50 11.56
CA ALA A 145 10.66 10.66 11.28
C ALA A 145 11.06 10.41 9.80
N ASN A 146 10.23 9.73 9.01
CA ASN A 146 10.49 9.54 7.58
C ASN A 146 10.09 10.75 6.72
N PHE A 147 9.40 11.75 7.28
CA PHE A 147 8.94 12.94 6.57
C PHE A 147 9.67 14.23 6.98
N PHE A 148 10.64 14.17 7.92
CA PHE A 148 11.36 15.33 8.47
C PHE A 148 12.86 15.11 8.63
#